data_AF-A0A536TGP3-F1
#
_entry.id   AF-A0A536TGP3-F1
#
_cell.length_a   1.000
_cell.length_b   1.000
_cell.length_c   1.000
_cell.angle_alpha   90.00
_cell.angle_beta   90.00
_cell.angle_gamma   90.00
#
_symmetry.space_group_name_H-M   'P 1'
#
loop_
_entity.id
_entity.type
_entity.pdbx_description
1 polymer ?
#
loop_
_entity_poly.entity_id
_entity_poly.type
_entity_poly.pdbx_seq_one_letter_code
_entity_poly.pdbx_strand_id
1 'polypeptide(L)'
;TSERAGAAEPFDYAWLKGRARALAAAPYRAPAHRVPDALRRLDWDRYQTIRYRNARALWTDDHLRFLVKFFHLGWHYDAPIRVFEVVSGRAREIAYDAAMFDLEKSGVAGSELPRDLGFAGFRINFHTDPLRDVAAFLGASYFRAVGGSGQYGLSAR
;
A
#
# COMPACT_ATOMS: atom_id res chain seq x y z
N THR A 1 -5.62 0.24 -14.20
CA THR A 1 -4.20 0.24 -13.79
C THR A 1 -3.99 1.27 -12.68
N SER A 2 -3.09 1.01 -11.72
CA SER A 2 -2.74 1.95 -10.64
C SER A 2 -2.03 3.18 -11.19
N GLU A 3 -2.37 4.38 -10.72
CA GLU A 3 -1.87 5.63 -11.30
C GLU A 3 -0.47 5.99 -10.77
N ARG A 4 0.46 6.26 -11.70
CA ARG A 4 1.81 6.71 -11.38
C ARG A 4 1.82 8.23 -11.32
N ALA A 5 2.03 8.81 -10.14
CA ALA A 5 2.04 10.26 -9.95
C ALA A 5 3.45 10.86 -9.96
N GLY A 6 3.52 12.14 -10.32
CA GLY A 6 4.74 12.94 -10.25
C GLY A 6 5.82 12.56 -11.25
N ALA A 7 6.94 13.29 -11.18
CA ALA A 7 8.14 13.01 -11.95
C ALA A 7 8.89 11.83 -11.32
N ALA A 8 9.49 10.98 -12.15
CA ALA A 8 10.35 9.91 -11.65
C ALA A 8 11.68 10.51 -11.17
N GLU A 9 12.17 10.10 -10.01
CA GLU A 9 13.41 10.58 -9.39
C GLU A 9 14.50 9.51 -9.42
N PRO A 10 15.80 9.86 -9.58
CA PRO A 10 16.89 8.90 -9.47
C PRO A 10 16.84 8.17 -8.11
N PHE A 11 16.95 6.85 -8.15
CA PHE A 11 16.88 6.02 -6.97
C PHE A 11 17.89 4.86 -7.05
N ASP A 12 18.65 4.70 -5.99
CA ASP A 12 19.51 3.54 -5.77
C ASP A 12 19.67 3.26 -4.26
N TYR A 13 20.40 2.20 -3.94
CA TYR A 13 20.64 1.79 -2.56
C TYR A 13 21.51 2.79 -1.77
N ALA A 14 22.42 3.49 -2.44
CA ALA A 14 23.28 4.48 -1.79
C ALA A 14 22.46 5.70 -1.35
N TRP A 15 21.58 6.18 -2.22
CA TRP A 15 20.59 7.22 -1.94
C TRP A 15 19.71 6.83 -0.76
N LEU A 16 19.16 5.60 -0.75
CA LEU A 16 18.29 5.13 0.34
C LEU A 16 19.01 5.15 1.69
N LYS A 17 20.26 4.65 1.76
CA LYS A 17 21.07 4.72 2.98
C LYS A 17 21.35 6.16 3.40
N GLY A 18 21.67 7.03 2.44
CA GLY A 18 21.87 8.47 2.70
C GLY A 18 20.64 9.11 3.30
N ARG A 19 19.46 8.86 2.73
CA ARG A 19 18.17 9.34 3.22
C ARG A 19 17.88 8.86 4.64
N ALA A 20 18.08 7.56 4.91
CA ALA A 20 17.87 7.00 6.25
C ALA A 20 18.80 7.63 7.30
N ARG A 21 20.10 7.81 6.98
CA ARG A 21 21.06 8.49 7.88
C ARG A 21 20.65 9.93 8.17
N ALA A 22 20.23 10.67 7.14
CA ALA A 22 19.79 12.05 7.31
C ALA A 22 18.56 12.16 8.22
N LEU A 23 17.60 11.24 8.09
CA LEU A 23 16.43 11.17 8.98
C LEU A 23 16.81 10.82 10.42
N ALA A 24 17.75 9.88 10.61
CA ALA A 24 18.23 9.49 11.93
C ALA A 24 19.02 10.59 12.66
N ALA A 25 19.63 11.52 11.91
CA ALA A 25 20.38 12.64 12.45
C ALA A 25 19.51 13.85 12.86
N ALA A 26 18.21 13.82 12.55
CA ALA A 26 17.27 14.89 12.88
C ALA A 26 16.31 14.44 14.01
N PRO A 27 15.74 15.40 14.79
CA PRO A 27 14.68 15.06 15.74
C PRO A 27 13.51 14.37 15.04
N TYR A 28 12.96 13.35 15.69
CA TYR A 28 11.78 12.64 15.20
C TYR A 28 10.62 13.63 14.99
N ARG A 29 10.00 13.55 13.82
CA ARG A 29 8.77 14.28 13.49
C ARG A 29 7.66 13.27 13.31
N ALA A 30 6.66 13.32 14.19
CA ALA A 30 5.47 12.50 14.05
C ALA A 30 4.78 12.82 12.70
N PRO A 31 4.28 11.81 11.97
CA PRO A 31 3.49 12.06 10.77
C PRO A 31 2.30 12.98 11.08
N ALA A 32 2.14 14.04 10.29
CA ALA A 32 1.04 15.00 10.47
C ALA A 32 -0.31 14.49 9.93
N HIS A 33 -0.33 13.28 9.36
CA HIS A 33 -1.49 12.75 8.66
C HIS A 33 -2.63 12.44 9.62
N ARG A 34 -3.78 13.05 9.37
CA ARG A 34 -5.05 12.68 9.99
C ARG A 34 -5.86 11.94 8.96
N VAL A 35 -6.07 10.66 9.21
CA VAL A 35 -7.01 9.87 8.42
C VAL A 35 -8.43 10.40 8.67
N PRO A 36 -9.24 10.59 7.60
CA PRO A 36 -10.62 11.03 7.74
C PRO A 36 -11.39 10.24 8.79
N ASP A 37 -12.21 10.97 9.53
CA ASP A 37 -13.05 10.45 10.59
C ASP A 37 -13.95 9.27 10.15
N ALA A 38 -14.44 9.31 8.90
CA ALA A 38 -15.21 8.24 8.29
C ALA A 38 -14.44 6.90 8.25
N LEU A 39 -13.12 6.94 8.06
CA LEU A 39 -12.25 5.75 8.04
C LEU A 39 -11.85 5.31 9.44
N ARG A 40 -11.60 6.26 10.36
CA ARG A 40 -11.26 5.97 11.77
C ARG A 40 -12.40 5.29 12.53
N ARG A 41 -13.65 5.61 12.19
CA ARG A 41 -14.84 5.07 12.85
C ARG A 41 -15.31 3.72 12.29
N LEU A 42 -14.64 3.19 11.27
CA LEU A 42 -14.95 1.85 10.79
C LEU A 42 -14.69 0.82 11.88
N ASP A 43 -15.69 -0.01 12.15
CA ASP A 43 -15.48 -1.27 12.85
C ASP A 43 -14.90 -2.33 11.90
N TRP A 44 -14.59 -3.50 12.45
CA TRP A 44 -14.07 -4.62 11.68
C TRP A 44 -15.03 -5.04 10.56
N ASP A 45 -16.34 -5.11 10.85
CA ASP A 45 -17.35 -5.58 9.91
C ASP A 45 -17.45 -4.70 8.68
N ARG A 46 -17.36 -3.39 8.84
CA ARG A 46 -17.31 -2.44 7.72
C ARG A 46 -15.96 -2.47 7.03
N TYR A 47 -14.85 -2.47 7.78
CA TYR A 47 -13.51 -2.45 7.22
C TYR A 47 -13.23 -3.68 6.34
N GLN A 48 -13.62 -4.87 6.77
CA GLN A 48 -13.41 -6.10 6.00
C GLN A 48 -14.19 -6.14 4.68
N THR A 49 -15.20 -5.28 4.49
CA THR A 49 -15.90 -5.14 3.21
C THR A 49 -15.14 -4.33 2.18
N ILE A 50 -14.12 -3.55 2.58
CA ILE A 50 -13.28 -2.81 1.64
C ILE A 50 -12.42 -3.80 0.86
N ARG A 51 -12.65 -3.91 -0.45
CA ARG A 51 -11.93 -4.84 -1.32
C ARG A 51 -11.14 -4.10 -2.37
N TYR A 52 -9.89 -4.50 -2.57
CA TYR A 52 -9.09 -4.01 -3.69
C TYR A 52 -9.63 -4.60 -5.00
N ARG A 53 -9.81 -3.77 -6.03
CA ARG A 53 -10.30 -4.21 -7.35
C ARG A 53 -9.15 -4.84 -8.13
N ASN A 54 -9.24 -6.15 -8.44
CA ASN A 54 -8.17 -6.90 -9.10
C ASN A 54 -7.68 -6.25 -10.41
N ALA A 55 -8.60 -5.72 -11.23
CA ALA A 55 -8.28 -5.02 -12.48
C ALA A 55 -7.49 -3.70 -12.30
N ARG A 56 -7.31 -3.24 -11.06
CA ARG A 56 -6.53 -2.03 -10.73
C ARG A 56 -5.12 -2.36 -10.26
N ALA A 57 -4.79 -3.64 -10.07
CA ALA A 57 -3.49 -4.06 -9.55
C ALA A 57 -2.34 -3.47 -10.37
N LEU A 58 -1.26 -3.12 -9.68
CA LEU A 58 -0.02 -2.74 -10.33
C LEU A 58 0.53 -3.94 -11.10
N TRP A 59 1.05 -3.68 -12.31
CA TRP A 59 1.57 -4.66 -13.27
C TRP A 59 0.53 -5.57 -13.94
N THR A 60 -0.76 -5.27 -13.82
CA THR A 60 -1.81 -6.08 -14.45
C THR A 60 -1.67 -6.17 -15.98
N ASP A 61 -1.12 -5.12 -16.60
CA ASP A 61 -0.95 -5.02 -18.06
C ASP A 61 0.50 -5.30 -18.50
N ASP A 62 1.41 -5.54 -17.55
CA ASP A 62 2.86 -5.60 -17.82
C ASP A 62 3.37 -7.05 -18.03
N HIS A 63 2.47 -8.03 -18.08
CA HIS A 63 2.77 -9.47 -18.25
C HIS A 63 3.85 -10.01 -17.29
N LEU A 64 3.96 -9.43 -16.10
CA LEU A 64 4.90 -9.85 -15.07
C LEU A 64 4.35 -11.05 -14.29
N ARG A 65 5.25 -11.79 -13.63
CA ARG A 65 4.86 -12.94 -12.79
C ARG A 65 4.01 -12.54 -11.60
N PHE A 66 4.15 -11.30 -11.14
CA PHE A 66 3.56 -10.79 -9.92
C PHE A 66 2.61 -9.62 -10.19
N LEU A 67 1.65 -9.47 -9.29
CA LEU A 67 0.78 -8.32 -9.16
C LEU A 67 0.99 -7.70 -7.79
N VAL A 68 0.86 -6.38 -7.69
CA VAL A 68 0.86 -5.68 -6.39
C VAL A 68 -0.49 -5.02 -6.17
N LYS A 69 -1.01 -5.18 -4.95
CA LYS A 69 -2.28 -4.59 -4.50
C LYS A 69 -2.05 -3.86 -3.19
N PHE A 70 -2.96 -2.95 -2.88
CA PHE A 70 -2.82 -2.07 -1.73
C PHE A 70 -3.87 -2.37 -0.66
N PHE A 71 -3.49 -2.15 0.60
CA PHE A 71 -4.43 -2.13 1.72
C PHE A 71 -4.96 -0.71 1.90
N HIS A 72 -6.27 -0.59 2.14
CA HIS A 72 -6.91 0.70 2.40
C HIS A 72 -6.66 1.13 3.86
N LEU A 73 -6.58 2.45 4.10
CA LEU A 73 -6.59 2.99 5.47
C LEU A 73 -7.95 2.83 6.13
N GLY A 74 -7.97 2.78 7.46
CA GLY A 74 -9.20 2.70 8.25
C GLY A 74 -9.11 1.69 9.38
N TRP A 75 -10.11 1.73 10.26
CA TRP A 75 -10.13 0.98 11.52
C TRP A 75 -8.87 1.28 12.36
N HIS A 76 -7.90 0.38 12.41
CA HIS A 76 -6.62 0.57 13.13
C HIS A 76 -5.42 0.88 12.22
N TYR A 77 -5.61 0.91 10.91
CA TYR A 77 -4.57 1.27 9.96
C TYR A 77 -4.72 2.75 9.59
N ASP A 78 -4.15 3.63 10.41
CA ASP A 78 -4.28 5.09 10.29
C ASP A 78 -2.97 5.82 9.92
N ALA A 79 -1.88 5.08 9.74
CA ALA A 79 -0.60 5.61 9.27
C ALA A 79 -0.39 5.29 7.78
N PRO A 80 -0.47 6.28 6.87
CA PRO A 80 -0.22 6.06 5.45
C PRO A 80 1.24 5.72 5.18
N ILE A 81 1.45 4.83 4.22
CA ILE A 81 2.72 4.65 3.51
C ILE A 81 2.67 5.32 2.13
N ARG A 82 3.83 5.78 1.68
CA ARG A 82 4.06 6.14 0.28
C ARG A 82 4.68 4.95 -0.43
N VAL A 83 4.20 4.64 -1.62
CA VAL A 83 4.68 3.53 -2.43
C VAL A 83 5.31 4.09 -3.70
N PHE A 84 6.48 3.56 -4.05
CA PHE A 84 7.17 3.93 -5.28
C PHE A 84 7.47 2.67 -6.10
N GLU A 85 7.26 2.76 -7.40
CA GLU A 85 7.77 1.79 -8.36
C GLU A 85 9.12 2.27 -8.88
N VAL A 86 10.12 1.39 -8.87
CA VAL A 86 11.46 1.70 -9.38
C VAL A 86 11.68 0.96 -10.70
N VAL A 87 11.81 1.71 -11.80
CA VAL A 87 12.13 1.16 -13.13
C VAL A 87 13.41 1.82 -13.63
N SER A 88 14.40 1.01 -13.99
CA SER A 88 15.69 1.48 -14.53
C SER A 88 16.34 2.59 -13.69
N GLY A 89 16.39 2.40 -12.36
CA GLY A 89 17.01 3.35 -11.43
C GLY A 89 16.20 4.63 -11.21
N ARG A 90 14.91 4.65 -11.58
CA ARG A 90 14.03 5.79 -11.35
C ARG A 90 12.81 5.39 -10.53
N ALA A 91 12.63 6.00 -9.38
CA ALA A 91 11.46 5.84 -8.52
C ALA A 91 10.33 6.77 -8.95
N ARG A 92 9.13 6.24 -9.15
CA ARG A 92 7.91 7.01 -9.40
C ARG A 92 6.84 6.62 -8.40
N GLU A 93 6.19 7.62 -7.81
CA GLU A 93 5.17 7.38 -6.79
C GLU A 93 3.93 6.71 -7.41
N ILE A 94 3.37 5.73 -6.69
CA ILE A 94 2.05 5.19 -6.97
C ILE A 94 1.07 5.97 -6.10
N ALA A 95 0.21 6.77 -6.74
CA ALA A 95 -0.75 7.59 -6.02
C ALA A 95 -1.95 6.76 -5.57
N TYR A 96 -2.53 7.19 -4.45
CA TYR A 96 -3.82 6.70 -4.01
C TYR A 96 -4.91 7.14 -4.99
N ASP A 97 -5.82 6.21 -5.29
CA ASP A 97 -7.07 6.48 -6.00
C ASP A 97 -8.16 5.62 -5.35
N ALA A 98 -9.25 6.26 -4.92
CA ALA A 98 -10.39 5.58 -4.31
C ALA A 98 -11.00 4.53 -5.27
N ALA A 99 -10.91 4.75 -6.59
CA ALA A 99 -11.39 3.80 -7.60
C ALA A 99 -10.54 2.52 -7.70
N MET A 100 -9.42 2.42 -6.96
CA MET A 100 -8.72 1.15 -6.74
C MET A 100 -9.50 0.19 -5.83
N PHE A 101 -10.48 0.70 -5.08
CA PHE A 101 -11.19 -0.05 -4.06
C PHE A 101 -12.69 -0.13 -4.38
N ASP A 102 -13.31 -1.20 -3.91
CA ASP A 102 -14.74 -1.30 -3.71
C ASP A 102 -15.04 -0.89 -2.26
N LEU A 103 -15.81 0.18 -2.11
CA LEU A 103 -16.17 0.80 -0.84
C LEU A 103 -17.67 0.69 -0.54
N GLU A 104 -18.47 0.11 -1.45
CA GLU A 104 -19.94 0.22 -1.44
C GLU A 104 -20.55 -0.24 -0.11
N LYS A 105 -20.02 -1.33 0.46
CA LYS A 105 -20.53 -1.93 1.70
C LYS A 105 -19.91 -1.36 2.98
N SER A 106 -18.84 -0.58 2.84
CA SER A 106 -18.11 -0.01 3.98
C SER A 106 -18.81 1.21 4.59
N GLY A 107 -19.72 1.85 3.84
CA GLY A 107 -20.34 3.12 4.22
C GLY A 107 -19.44 4.34 4.01
N VAL A 108 -18.26 4.15 3.37
CA VAL A 108 -17.33 5.23 3.02
C VAL A 108 -17.64 5.73 1.61
N ALA A 109 -17.85 7.03 1.47
CA ALA A 109 -17.96 7.69 0.18
C ALA A 109 -16.55 7.95 -0.39
N GLY A 110 -16.12 7.16 -1.39
CA GLY A 110 -14.80 7.32 -2.01
C GLY A 110 -14.53 8.71 -2.60
N SER A 111 -15.58 9.42 -3.04
CA SER A 111 -15.51 10.80 -3.54
C SER A 111 -15.15 11.85 -2.47
N GLU A 112 -15.34 11.52 -1.19
CA GLU A 112 -15.03 12.39 -0.05
C GLU A 112 -13.62 12.15 0.50
N LEU A 113 -12.90 11.15 -0.01
CA LEU A 113 -11.56 10.82 0.45
C LEU A 113 -10.51 11.74 -0.18
N PRO A 114 -9.50 12.19 0.59
CA PRO A 114 -8.41 12.99 0.06
C PRO A 114 -7.62 12.24 -1.02
N ARG A 115 -7.18 12.95 -2.07
CA ARG A 115 -6.34 12.35 -3.12
C ARG A 115 -4.96 11.94 -2.60
N ASP A 116 -4.48 12.60 -1.56
CA ASP A 116 -3.22 12.32 -0.88
C ASP A 116 -3.39 11.39 0.34
N LEU A 117 -4.51 10.66 0.44
CA LEU A 117 -4.82 9.78 1.56
C LEU A 117 -3.73 8.70 1.78
N GLY A 118 -3.16 8.16 0.71
CA GLY A 118 -2.14 7.10 0.76
C GLY A 118 -2.72 5.70 0.99
N PHE A 119 -1.83 4.74 1.30
CA PHE A 119 -2.19 3.34 1.52
C PHE A 119 -1.82 2.89 2.94
N ALA A 120 -2.52 1.91 3.49
CA ALA A 120 -2.13 1.29 4.77
C ALA A 120 -0.92 0.35 4.63
N GLY A 121 -0.71 -0.18 3.43
CA GLY A 121 0.24 -1.26 3.17
C GLY A 121 0.09 -1.77 1.75
N PHE A 122 0.85 -2.81 1.42
CA PHE A 122 0.74 -3.51 0.14
C PHE A 122 0.92 -5.02 0.28
N ARG A 123 0.44 -5.75 -0.71
CA ARG A 123 0.56 -7.21 -0.82
C ARG A 123 1.00 -7.60 -2.23
N ILE A 124 1.62 -8.77 -2.32
CA ILE A 124 2.13 -9.34 -3.56
C ILE A 124 1.33 -10.61 -3.86
N ASN A 125 0.88 -10.75 -5.11
CA ASN A 125 0.18 -11.93 -5.61
C ASN A 125 0.93 -12.48 -6.82
N PHE A 126 0.78 -13.79 -7.10
CA PHE A 126 1.10 -14.30 -8.44
C PHE A 126 0.00 -13.88 -9.42
N HIS A 127 0.36 -13.58 -10.66
CA HIS A 127 -0.62 -13.24 -11.70
C HIS A 127 -1.62 -14.38 -11.97
N THR A 128 -1.21 -15.64 -11.76
CA THR A 128 -2.06 -16.83 -11.88
C THR A 128 -2.99 -17.05 -10.69
N ASP A 129 -2.73 -16.41 -9.55
CA ASP A 129 -3.58 -16.47 -8.36
C ASP A 129 -3.69 -15.08 -7.73
N PRO A 130 -4.58 -14.23 -8.28
CA PRO A 130 -4.77 -12.90 -7.76
C PRO A 130 -5.47 -12.90 -6.40
N LEU A 131 -6.02 -14.02 -5.91
CA LEU A 131 -6.79 -14.02 -4.67
C LEU A 131 -5.90 -14.24 -3.44
N ARG A 132 -4.94 -15.16 -3.53
CA ARG A 132 -4.03 -15.47 -2.42
C ARG A 132 -2.74 -14.67 -2.55
N ASP A 133 -2.43 -13.87 -1.53
CA ASP A 133 -1.17 -13.13 -1.47
C ASP A 133 -0.03 -14.04 -0.99
N VAL A 134 1.16 -13.80 -1.53
CA VAL A 134 2.39 -14.52 -1.16
C VAL A 134 3.24 -13.76 -0.17
N ALA A 135 3.03 -12.44 -0.09
CA ALA A 135 3.59 -11.58 0.93
C ALA A 135 2.66 -10.39 1.19
N ALA A 136 2.60 -9.94 2.44
CA ALA A 136 1.83 -8.78 2.87
C ALA A 136 2.65 -7.94 3.85
N PHE A 137 2.69 -6.63 3.60
CA PHE A 137 3.34 -5.60 4.40
C PHE A 137 2.25 -4.66 4.91
N LEU A 138 1.96 -4.71 6.21
CA LEU A 138 0.83 -3.99 6.80
C LEU A 138 1.05 -3.78 8.31
N GLY A 139 1.06 -2.51 8.72
CA GLY A 139 1.25 -2.11 10.12
C GLY A 139 2.72 -2.02 10.53
N ALA A 140 3.15 -0.83 10.97
CA ALA A 140 4.53 -0.53 11.35
C ALA A 140 5.55 -1.09 10.33
N SER A 141 6.56 -1.85 10.78
CA SER A 141 7.52 -2.55 9.91
C SER A 141 7.22 -4.05 9.76
N TYR A 142 6.01 -4.50 10.09
CA TYR A 142 5.65 -5.92 10.04
C TYR A 142 5.37 -6.40 8.61
N PHE A 143 5.79 -7.64 8.34
CA PHE A 143 5.40 -8.35 7.14
C PHE A 143 5.22 -9.84 7.38
N ARG A 144 4.46 -10.48 6.50
CA ARG A 144 4.30 -11.95 6.44
C ARG A 144 4.54 -12.41 5.01
N ALA A 145 5.05 -13.62 4.87
CA ALA A 145 5.17 -14.31 3.58
C ALA A 145 4.77 -15.78 3.74
N VAL A 146 4.38 -16.39 2.63
CA VAL A 146 4.00 -17.82 2.58
C VAL A 146 5.12 -18.64 1.94
N GLY A 147 5.28 -19.88 2.40
CA GLY A 147 6.12 -20.89 1.75
C GLY A 147 5.34 -21.71 0.71
N GLY A 148 5.89 -22.85 0.29
CA GLY A 148 5.28 -23.72 -0.71
C GLY A 148 3.87 -24.25 -0.38
N SER A 149 3.45 -24.22 0.89
CA SER A 149 2.09 -24.57 1.31
C SER A 149 1.03 -23.48 1.07
N GLY A 150 1.46 -22.23 0.81
CA GLY A 150 0.55 -21.09 0.66
C GLY A 150 -0.12 -20.61 1.96
N GLN A 151 0.26 -21.17 3.11
CA GLN A 151 -0.25 -20.75 4.41
C GLN A 151 0.67 -19.68 5.04
N TYR A 152 0.07 -18.63 5.62
CA TYR A 152 0.83 -17.68 6.43
C TYR A 152 1.39 -18.32 7.69
N GLY A 153 2.70 -18.14 7.89
CA GLY A 153 3.39 -18.48 9.13
C GLY A 153 3.58 -17.26 10.04
N LEU A 154 4.74 -17.19 10.69
CA LEU A 154 5.11 -16.10 11.59
C LEU A 154 5.27 -14.76 10.85
N SER A 155 5.16 -13.67 11.61
CA SER A 155 5.47 -12.32 11.12
C SER A 155 6.95 -12.00 11.37
N ALA A 156 7.54 -11.20 10.49
CA ALA A 156 8.87 -10.62 10.65
C ALA A 156 8.80 -9.09 10.69
N ARG A 157 9.89 -8.43 11.10
CA ARG A 157 10.03 -6.98 11.21
C ARG A 157 11.48 -6.53 11.10
#